data_AF-A0A0F5P9T0-F1
#
_entry.id   AF-A0A0F5P9T0-F1
#
_cell.length_a   1.000
_cell.length_b   1.000
_cell.length_c   1.000
_cell.angle_alpha   90.00
_cell.angle_beta   90.00
_cell.angle_gamma   90.00
#
_symmetry.space_group_name_H-M   'P 1'
#
loop_
_entity.id
_entity.type
_entity.pdbx_description
1 polymer ?
#
loop_
_entity_poly.entity_id
_entity_poly.type
_entity_poly.pdbx_seq_one_letter_code
_entity_poly.pdbx_strand_id
1 'polypeptide(L)' 'MTQRIDARGMRCPWPALRLARAMREGGGPVLILADDPIAPGEIAALAKAQGWSVTPADEDAAWIVAA' A
#
# COMPACT_ATOMS: atom_id res chain seq x y z
N MET A 1 -8.91 13.20 -1.01
CA MET A 1 -7.55 13.42 -0.47
C MET A 1 -6.89 12.06 -0.34
N THR A 2 -5.70 11.87 -0.91
CA THR A 2 -4.97 10.59 -0.83
C THR A 2 -4.15 10.55 0.45
N GLN A 3 -4.39 9.55 1.31
CA GLN A 3 -3.62 9.39 2.56
C GLN A 3 -2.24 8.81 2.23
N ARG A 4 -1.16 9.38 2.79
CA ARG A 4 0.20 8.88 2.55
C ARG A 4 0.70 8.06 3.75
N ILE A 5 1.27 6.89 3.49
CA ILE A 5 1.94 6.05 4.49
C ILE A 5 3.36 5.72 4.04
N ASP A 6 4.34 6.05 4.89
CA ASP A 6 5.73 5.68 4.67
C ASP A 6 6.05 4.41 5.46
N ALA A 7 6.23 3.29 4.77
CA ALA A 7 6.60 1.98 5.31
C ALA A 7 7.98 1.51 4.83
N ARG A 8 8.84 2.43 4.37
CA ARG A 8 10.24 2.11 4.02
C ARG A 8 11.02 1.68 5.26
N GLY A 9 12.03 0.84 5.06
CA GLY A 9 12.80 0.19 6.12
C GLY A 9 12.03 -0.89 6.89
N MET A 10 10.73 -1.07 6.61
CA MET A 10 9.93 -2.15 7.18
C MET A 10 9.96 -3.36 6.23
N ARG A 11 10.03 -4.56 6.80
CA ARG A 11 9.89 -5.81 6.05
C ARG A 11 8.49 -6.38 6.18
N CYS A 12 8.15 -7.33 5.31
CA CYS A 12 6.95 -8.14 5.45
C CYS A 12 6.77 -8.65 6.91
N PRO A 13 5.56 -8.54 7.49
CA PRO A 13 4.27 -8.17 6.88
C PRO A 13 3.87 -6.69 7.05
N TRP A 14 4.75 -5.83 7.55
CA TRP A 14 4.39 -4.50 8.04
C TRP A 14 3.79 -3.55 6.99
N PRO A 15 4.31 -3.44 5.75
CA PRO A 15 3.73 -2.56 4.73
C PRO A 15 2.26 -2.89 4.43
N ALA A 16 1.93 -4.17 4.27
CA ALA A 16 0.59 -4.64 3.99
C ALA A 16 -0.36 -4.38 5.18
N LEU A 17 0.08 -4.62 6.41
CA LEU A 17 -0.73 -4.36 7.61
C LEU A 17 -1.07 -2.86 7.76
N ARG A 18 -0.09 -1.98 7.53
CA ARG A 18 -0.30 -0.53 7.61
C ARG A 18 -1.21 -0.02 6.49
N LEU A 19 -1.04 -0.55 5.27
CA LEU A 19 -1.94 -0.28 4.17
C LEU A 19 -3.38 -0.71 4.49
N ALA A 20 -3.58 -1.94 4.95
CA ALA A 20 -4.90 -2.45 5.29
C ALA A 20 -5.57 -1.60 6.37
N ARG A 21 -4.82 -1.13 7.37
CA ARG A 21 -5.32 -0.21 8.40
C ARG A 21 -5.74 1.13 7.79
N ALA A 22 -4.88 1.75 7.00
CA ALA A 22 -5.17 3.04 6.37
C ALA A 22 -6.40 2.97 5.45
N MET A 23 -6.53 1.92 4.66
CA MET A 23 -7.69 1.70 3.79
C MET A 23 -9.01 1.58 4.58
N ARG A 24 -8.99 0.93 5.76
CA ARG A 24 -10.19 0.82 6.63
C ARG A 24 -10.56 2.12 7.33
N GLU A 25 -9.56 2.91 7.73
CA GLU A 25 -9.77 4.15 8.50
C GLU A 25 -10.06 5.36 7.60
N GLY A 26 -9.45 5.42 6.41
CA GLY A 26 -9.42 6.62 5.56
C GLY A 26 -10.51 6.70 4.49
N GLY A 27 -11.13 5.58 4.09
CA GLY A 27 -12.22 5.55 3.10
C GLY A 27 -11.89 6.07 1.69
N GLY A 28 -10.63 6.43 1.44
CA GLY A 28 -10.13 6.98 0.18
C GLY A 28 -8.80 6.34 -0.23
N PRO A 29 -8.24 6.75 -1.40
CA PRO A 29 -7.01 6.16 -1.90
C PRO A 29 -5.84 6.39 -0.94
N VAL A 30 -4.96 5.40 -0.83
CA VAL A 30 -3.76 5.42 0.01
C VAL A 30 -2.53 5.33 -0.89
N LEU A 31 -1.60 6.28 -0.72
CA LEU A 31 -0.25 6.22 -1.27
C LEU A 31 0.67 5.55 -0.25
N ILE A 32 1.23 4.40 -0.58
CA ILE A 32 2.20 3.68 0.25
C ILE A 32 3.59 3.73 -0.36
N LEU A 33 4.60 4.02 0.46
CA LEU A 33 6.01 3.83 0.14
C LEU A 33 6.55 2.60 0.86
N ALA A 34 7.17 1.67 0.15
CA ALA A 34 7.76 0.46 0.73
C ALA A 34 8.94 -0.05 -0.13
N ASP A 35 10.14 0.01 0.41
CA ASP A 35 11.40 -0.35 -0.24
C ASP A 35 11.80 -1.84 -0.07
N ASP A 36 10.95 -2.63 0.59
CA ASP A 36 11.10 -4.09 0.65
C ASP A 36 10.85 -4.69 -0.75
N PRO A 37 11.80 -5.45 -1.33
CA PRO A 37 11.62 -6.03 -2.66
C PRO A 37 10.36 -6.88 -2.85
N ILE A 38 9.82 -7.45 -1.76
CA ILE A 38 8.59 -8.24 -1.80
C ILE A 38 7.30 -7.42 -1.57
N ALA A 39 7.42 -6.14 -1.18
CA ALA A 39 6.27 -5.27 -0.94
C ALA A 39 5.30 -5.16 -2.13
N PRO A 40 5.74 -5.05 -3.41
CA PRO A 40 4.81 -4.98 -4.53
C PRO A 40 3.89 -6.21 -4.61
N GLY A 41 4.46 -7.40 -4.37
CA GLY A 41 3.73 -8.67 -4.38
C GLY A 41 2.71 -8.75 -3.24
N GLU A 42 3.14 -8.38 -2.03
CA GLU A 42 2.27 -8.37 -0.85
C GLU A 42 1.14 -7.35 -0.96
N ILE A 43 1.42 -6.14 -1.45
CA ILE A 43 0.42 -5.08 -1.68
C ILE A 43 -0.60 -5.54 -2.73
N ALA A 44 -0.14 -6.14 -3.84
CA ALA A 44 -1.02 -6.67 -4.88
C ALA A 44 -1.88 -7.84 -4.37
N ALA A 45 -1.31 -8.75 -3.58
CA ALA A 45 -2.05 -9.87 -2.99
C ALA A 45 -3.13 -9.39 -2.01
N LEU A 46 -2.79 -8.45 -1.13
CA LEU A 46 -3.73 -7.82 -0.21
C LEU A 46 -4.86 -7.11 -0.98
N ALA A 47 -4.52 -6.29 -1.96
CA ALA A 47 -5.51 -5.57 -2.75
C ALA A 47 -6.46 -6.53 -3.48
N LYS A 48 -5.93 -7.59 -4.11
CA LYS A 48 -6.74 -8.62 -4.75
C LYS A 48 -7.70 -9.31 -3.76
N ALA A 49 -7.23 -9.64 -2.56
CA ALA A 49 -8.06 -10.27 -1.53
C ALA A 49 -9.21 -9.37 -1.07
N GLN A 50 -9.01 -8.05 -1.10
CA GLN A 50 -9.96 -7.04 -0.64
C GLN A 50 -10.80 -6.42 -1.77
N GLY A 51 -10.54 -6.77 -3.03
CA GLY A 51 -11.19 -6.17 -4.20
C GLY A 51 -10.69 -4.76 -4.54
N TRP A 52 -9.52 -4.36 -4.05
CA TRP A 52 -8.93 -3.05 -4.28
C TRP A 52 -8.09 -3.01 -5.56
N SER A 53 -7.93 -1.82 -6.11
CA SER A 53 -7.02 -1.52 -7.21
C SER A 53 -5.66 -1.05 -6.69
N VAL A 54 -4.59 -1.37 -7.42
CA VAL A 54 -3.22 -0.91 -7.14
C VAL A 54 -2.63 -0.35 -8.42
N THR A 55 -2.03 0.83 -8.32
CA THR A 55 -1.29 1.46 -9.43
C THR A 55 0.07 1.94 -8.93
N PRO A 56 1.13 1.86 -9.74
CA PRO A 56 2.41 2.50 -9.39
C PRO A 56 2.22 4.01 -9.30
N ALA A 57 2.88 4.64 -8.33
CA ALA A 57 2.92 6.09 -8.20
C ALA A 57 4.13 6.66 -8.97
N ASP A 58 4.13 7.97 -9.20
CA ASP A 58 5.25 8.71 -9.79
C ASP A 58 6.33 9.02 -8.72
N GLU A 59 6.77 7.99 -8.01
CA GLU A 59 7.81 8.05 -6.98
C GLU A 59 8.39 6.65 -6.77
N ASP A 60 9.67 6.58 -6.39
CA ASP A 60 10.35 5.30 -6.18
C ASP A 60 9.72 4.49 -5.05
N ALA A 61 9.55 3.20 -5.31
CA ALA A 61 9.00 2.23 -4.36
C ALA A 61 7.66 2.68 -3.76
N ALA A 62 6.79 3.25 -4.60
CA ALA A 62 5.50 3.80 -4.19
C ALA A 62 4.31 3.30 -5.03
N TRP A 63 3.19 3.07 -4.36
CA TRP A 63 1.95 2.57 -4.97
C TRP A 63 0.73 3.31 -4.43
N ILE A 64 -0.24 3.59 -5.29
CA ILE A 64 -1.56 4.10 -4.94
C ILE A 64 -2.53 2.93 -4.92
N VAL A 65 -3.25 2.78 -3.80
CA VAL A 65 -4.23 1.73 -3.57
C VAL A 65 -5.60 2.36 -3.33
N ALA A 66 -6.64 1.88 -4.00
CA ALA A 66 -8.00 2.41 -3.89
C ALA A 66 -9.03 1.29 -3.86
N ALA A 67 -10.10 1.46 -3.08
CA ALA A 67 -11.20 0.51 -2.97
C ALA A 67 -12.18 0.58 -4.15
#